data_AF-A0A836W8U4-F1
#
_entry.id   AF-A0A836W8U4-F1
#
_cell.length_a   1.000
_cell.length_b   1.000
_cell.length_c   1.000
_cell.angle_alpha   90.00
_cell.angle_beta   90.00
_cell.angle_gamma   90.00
#
_symmetry.space_group_name_H-M   'P 1'
#
loop_
_entity.id
_entity.type
_entity.pdbx_description
1 polymer ?
#
loop_
_entity_poly.entity_id
_entity_poly.type
_entity_poly.pdbx_seq_one_letter_code
_entity_poly.pdbx_strand_id
1 'polypeptide(L)'
;MNYTSYIIGFMLKDECEPELKLVSVEFVKDLSIYKDQIGQAPFLITGAEWKDKDYDGKPETHERIGYVSGDTLKIKAKFAIEDKPEELKTLTIIGNARTPQGKSFLFQDKGANLSGDYVTTKPMSANGPLASKRTQFFNPLTIDWSIKYKKDGLPKTKNIGSSKHQVYVTLNKPLEDFYKLYLTLLHLATSNAGASDETQALKNTWELFETKSISNWDSKPLYYYKRGVLGSLYCGTKENQIEFLGRFLASGEGGQCNAFEKLFRAVLGTNGIESQTVEAYTGNEDYILVKNWQFAGKGSLTGTGDYKWRLILNYEGTVTNDSGNEDIFGTYPLKDDHVYGKLTSTEGIAGQNSLPPLFAPAEKVCGVHYLVKVTDKKALNKGLKTFYYDPSYGVSYEGEKEEAERHFEKDAVAGYYKQFLNNEKKKNQKPNYFRARKKKPGEVNIQFDK
;
A
#
# COMPACT_ATOMS: atom_id res chain seq x y z
N MET A 1 80.19 -8.64 -10.39
CA MET A 1 79.19 -7.61 -10.03
C MET A 1 78.13 -7.62 -11.10
N ASN A 2 76.98 -8.25 -10.82
CA ASN A 2 75.84 -8.30 -11.73
C ASN A 2 74.95 -7.09 -11.43
N TYR A 3 74.80 -6.18 -12.39
CA TYR A 3 73.77 -5.14 -12.34
C TYR A 3 72.54 -5.65 -13.06
N THR A 4 71.56 -6.11 -12.27
CA THR A 4 70.19 -6.37 -12.72
C THR A 4 69.49 -5.02 -12.84
N SER A 5 69.18 -4.58 -14.06
CA SER A 5 68.30 -3.42 -14.28
C SER A 5 66.86 -3.80 -13.98
N TYR A 6 66.30 -3.23 -12.91
CA TYR A 6 64.85 -3.23 -12.68
C TYR A 6 64.23 -2.09 -13.47
N ILE A 7 63.50 -2.40 -14.54
CA ILE A 7 62.56 -1.46 -15.16
C ILE A 7 61.29 -1.50 -14.31
N ILE A 8 61.12 -0.49 -13.47
CA ILE A 8 59.85 -0.21 -12.79
C ILE A 8 58.93 0.44 -13.82
N GLY A 9 58.01 -0.33 -14.38
CA GLY A 9 56.93 0.18 -15.21
C GLY A 9 55.89 0.89 -14.33
N PHE A 10 56.05 2.19 -14.13
CA PHE A 10 54.94 3.04 -13.70
C PHE A 10 53.94 3.10 -14.87
N MET A 11 52.77 2.48 -14.72
CA MET A 11 51.63 2.79 -15.58
C MET A 11 51.21 4.24 -15.30
N LEU A 12 51.63 5.16 -16.16
CA LEU A 12 51.11 6.52 -16.20
C LEU A 12 49.61 6.42 -16.50
N LYS A 13 48.77 6.92 -15.58
CA LYS A 13 47.35 7.20 -15.85
C LYS A 13 47.39 8.16 -17.06
N ASP A 14 46.72 7.82 -18.17
CA ASP A 14 46.72 8.62 -19.40
C ASP A 14 46.01 9.96 -19.09
N GLU A 15 46.75 10.98 -18.64
CA GLU A 15 46.32 12.26 -18.01
C GLU A 15 45.41 13.15 -18.90
N CYS A 16 44.89 12.61 -20.00
CA CYS A 16 44.18 13.34 -21.04
C CYS A 16 42.79 12.76 -21.37
N GLU A 17 42.26 11.83 -20.58
CA GLU A 17 40.87 11.38 -20.74
C GLU A 17 39.92 12.08 -19.75
N PRO A 18 38.68 12.40 -20.14
CA PRO A 18 37.71 12.89 -19.18
C PRO A 18 37.41 11.81 -18.13
N GLU A 19 37.42 12.20 -16.86
CA GLU A 19 36.95 11.38 -15.74
C GLU A 19 35.70 12.04 -15.15
N LEU A 20 34.58 11.32 -15.21
CA LEU A 20 33.29 11.76 -14.68
C LEU A 20 32.80 10.76 -13.63
N LYS A 21 32.25 11.27 -12.53
CA LYS A 21 31.50 10.47 -11.54
C LYS A 21 30.03 10.84 -11.57
N LEU A 22 29.15 9.83 -11.59
CA LEU A 22 27.71 10.06 -11.51
C LEU A 22 27.35 10.63 -10.14
N VAL A 23 26.71 11.80 -10.11
CA VAL A 23 26.27 12.47 -8.89
C VAL A 23 24.79 12.21 -8.63
N SER A 24 23.96 12.35 -9.66
CA SER A 24 22.51 12.20 -9.50
C SER A 24 21.79 11.88 -10.81
N VAL A 25 20.63 11.24 -10.66
CA VAL A 25 19.65 11.03 -11.73
C VAL A 25 18.29 11.54 -11.23
N GLU A 26 17.63 12.35 -12.04
CA GLU A 26 16.29 12.90 -11.82
C GLU A 26 15.37 12.37 -12.93
N PHE A 27 14.26 11.71 -12.58
CA PHE A 27 13.19 11.38 -13.51
C PHE A 27 12.23 12.57 -13.60
N VAL A 28 11.94 13.00 -14.82
CA VAL A 28 11.19 14.23 -15.07
C VAL A 28 9.81 13.88 -15.61
N LYS A 29 8.77 14.53 -15.09
CA LYS A 29 7.36 14.28 -15.44
C LYS A 29 6.86 12.90 -15.03
N ASP A 30 7.37 12.38 -13.92
CA ASP A 30 6.79 11.22 -13.26
C ASP A 30 5.52 11.62 -12.49
N LEU A 31 4.86 10.63 -11.89
CA LEU A 31 3.71 10.84 -11.02
C LEU A 31 4.15 11.57 -9.73
N SER A 32 3.30 12.45 -9.21
CA SER A 32 3.53 13.07 -7.89
C SER A 32 3.27 12.03 -6.78
N ILE A 33 4.35 11.54 -6.17
CA ILE A 33 4.29 10.48 -5.14
C ILE A 33 4.52 11.05 -3.76
N TYR A 34 3.63 10.73 -2.83
CA TYR A 34 3.80 11.01 -1.41
C TYR A 34 4.44 9.81 -0.73
N LYS A 35 5.61 9.98 -0.14
CA LYS A 35 6.25 8.94 0.66
C LYS A 35 5.57 8.87 2.02
N ASP A 36 4.79 7.82 2.22
CA ASP A 36 4.26 7.44 3.52
C ASP A 36 5.29 6.59 4.27
N GLN A 37 5.49 6.79 5.58
CA GLN A 37 6.38 5.95 6.37
C GLN A 37 5.89 5.92 7.80
N ILE A 38 5.92 4.74 8.44
CA ILE A 38 5.49 4.62 9.84
C ILE A 38 6.31 5.56 10.73
N GLY A 39 5.62 6.37 11.53
CA GLY A 39 6.21 7.35 12.43
C GLY A 39 6.56 8.70 11.77
N GLN A 40 6.23 8.90 10.49
CA GLN A 40 6.51 10.14 9.77
C GLN A 40 5.29 10.63 8.99
N ALA A 41 5.03 11.94 9.05
CA ALA A 41 3.99 12.54 8.23
C ALA A 41 4.33 12.34 6.74
N PRO A 42 3.36 11.94 5.89
CA PRO A 42 3.63 11.75 4.48
C PRO A 42 4.10 13.05 3.80
N PHE A 43 5.10 12.95 2.94
CA PHE A 43 5.67 14.10 2.23
C PHE A 43 5.83 13.81 0.73
N LEU A 44 5.71 14.84 -0.09
CA LEU A 44 5.90 14.73 -1.54
C LEU A 44 7.39 14.46 -1.84
N ILE A 45 7.67 13.43 -2.63
CA ILE A 45 9.01 13.18 -3.18
C ILE A 45 9.31 14.29 -4.19
N THR A 46 10.42 14.99 -4.01
CA THR A 46 10.85 16.08 -4.89
C THR A 46 12.35 16.01 -5.16
N GLY A 47 12.77 16.45 -6.34
CA GLY A 47 14.19 16.51 -6.72
C GLY A 47 14.70 15.19 -7.29
N ALA A 48 16.02 15.00 -7.30
CA ALA A 48 16.63 13.79 -7.83
C ALA A 48 16.31 12.57 -6.97
N GLU A 49 15.85 11.49 -7.59
CA GLU A 49 15.48 10.26 -6.90
C GLU A 49 16.71 9.41 -6.60
N TRP A 50 17.77 9.54 -7.38
CA TRP A 50 19.04 8.87 -7.12
C TRP A 50 20.13 9.92 -6.95
N LYS A 51 20.84 9.90 -5.83
CA LYS A 51 21.97 10.79 -5.55
C LYS A 51 23.05 10.07 -4.76
N ASP A 52 24.27 10.18 -5.25
CA ASP A 52 25.51 9.63 -4.69
C ASP A 52 26.53 10.78 -4.64
N LYS A 53 26.77 11.34 -3.46
CA LYS A 53 27.60 12.55 -3.29
C LYS A 53 29.07 12.22 -3.08
N ASP A 54 29.37 11.07 -2.50
CA ASP A 54 30.74 10.62 -2.21
C ASP A 54 31.32 9.69 -3.30
N TYR A 55 30.50 9.32 -4.28
CA TYR A 55 30.86 8.53 -5.46
C TYR A 55 31.25 7.09 -5.11
N ASP A 56 30.79 6.57 -3.98
CA ASP A 56 31.09 5.21 -3.51
C ASP A 56 30.19 4.14 -4.18
N GLY A 57 29.23 4.56 -5.01
CA GLY A 57 28.26 3.70 -5.69
C GLY A 57 27.03 3.36 -4.84
N LYS A 58 26.90 3.89 -3.62
CA LYS A 58 25.76 3.75 -2.72
C LYS A 58 25.07 5.10 -2.56
N PRO A 59 23.91 5.30 -3.18
CA PRO A 59 23.25 6.60 -3.13
C PRO A 59 22.77 6.94 -1.72
N GLU A 60 22.98 8.18 -1.26
CA GLU A 60 22.37 8.69 -0.03
C GLU A 60 20.91 9.09 -0.23
N THR A 61 20.47 9.28 -1.48
CA THR A 61 19.06 9.45 -1.83
C THR A 61 18.67 8.39 -2.85
N HIS A 62 17.68 7.58 -2.52
CA HIS A 62 17.17 6.53 -3.38
C HIS A 62 15.65 6.46 -3.26
N GLU A 63 14.98 7.37 -3.95
CA GLU A 63 13.53 7.53 -4.02
C GLU A 63 12.91 6.76 -5.20
N ARG A 64 11.58 6.76 -5.22
CA ARG A 64 10.75 5.85 -6.00
C ARG A 64 10.04 6.64 -7.06
N ILE A 65 9.88 6.03 -8.23
CA ILE A 65 9.41 6.71 -9.43
C ILE A 65 8.12 6.05 -9.92
N GLY A 66 7.16 6.85 -10.39
CA GLY A 66 5.88 6.36 -10.89
C GLY A 66 5.58 6.87 -12.30
N TYR A 67 5.08 5.99 -13.17
CA TYR A 67 4.63 6.33 -14.52
C TYR A 67 3.28 5.68 -14.84
N VAL A 68 2.58 6.20 -15.85
CA VAL A 68 1.43 5.52 -16.45
C VAL A 68 1.91 4.63 -17.59
N SER A 69 1.27 3.48 -17.81
CA SER A 69 1.59 2.61 -18.93
C SER A 69 1.52 3.37 -20.27
N GLY A 70 2.48 3.08 -21.16
CA GLY A 70 2.61 3.79 -22.44
C GLY A 70 3.36 5.13 -22.38
N ASP A 71 3.66 5.67 -21.18
CA ASP A 71 4.50 6.86 -21.06
C ASP A 71 5.94 6.59 -21.52
N THR A 72 6.66 7.67 -21.85
CA THR A 72 8.09 7.61 -22.16
C THR A 72 8.89 8.13 -20.98
N LEU A 73 9.78 7.29 -20.45
CA LEU A 73 10.71 7.70 -19.39
C LEU A 73 11.50 8.93 -19.83
N LYS A 74 11.65 9.90 -18.95
CA LYS A 74 12.45 11.10 -19.20
C LYS A 74 13.33 11.37 -18.00
N ILE A 75 14.60 11.66 -18.24
CA ILE A 75 15.58 11.84 -17.15
C ILE A 75 16.51 13.04 -17.38
N LYS A 76 17.10 13.53 -16.30
CA LYS A 76 18.32 14.34 -16.30
C LYS A 76 19.36 13.63 -15.47
N ALA A 77 20.63 13.74 -15.83
CA ALA A 77 21.74 13.24 -15.04
C ALA A 77 22.76 14.34 -14.79
N LYS A 78 23.39 14.29 -13.63
CA LYS A 78 24.48 15.18 -13.23
C LYS A 78 25.71 14.35 -12.91
N PHE A 79 26.86 14.83 -13.38
CA PHE A 79 28.15 14.20 -13.21
C PHE A 79 29.16 15.21 -12.68
N ALA A 80 29.98 14.82 -11.70
CA ALA A 80 31.14 15.57 -11.26
C ALA A 80 32.29 15.33 -12.23
N ILE A 81 33.06 16.37 -12.50
CA ILE A 81 34.25 16.33 -13.35
C ILE A 81 35.46 16.18 -12.44
N GLU A 82 36.15 15.03 -12.51
CA GLU A 82 37.41 14.82 -11.80
C GLU A 82 38.59 15.24 -12.67
N ASP A 83 38.61 14.78 -13.92
CA ASP A 83 39.63 15.12 -14.90
C ASP A 83 38.98 15.75 -16.14
N LYS A 84 39.51 16.92 -16.54
CA LYS A 84 39.02 17.69 -17.69
C LYS A 84 40.15 17.93 -18.70
N PRO A 85 40.16 17.24 -19.85
CA PRO A 85 41.10 17.55 -20.93
C PRO A 85 40.83 18.93 -21.52
N GLU A 86 41.86 19.77 -21.67
CA GLU A 86 41.73 21.16 -22.12
C GLU A 86 41.06 21.30 -23.50
N GLU A 87 41.36 20.37 -24.41
CA GLU A 87 40.84 20.37 -25.78
C GLU A 87 39.40 19.89 -25.89
N LEU A 88 38.90 19.17 -24.88
CA LEU A 88 37.57 18.57 -24.90
C LEU A 88 36.51 19.51 -24.32
N LYS A 89 35.74 20.16 -25.20
CA LYS A 89 34.67 21.09 -24.78
C LYS A 89 33.31 20.44 -24.58
N THR A 90 33.01 19.40 -25.35
CA THR A 90 31.70 18.75 -25.36
C THR A 90 31.83 17.25 -25.48
N LEU A 91 30.91 16.52 -24.87
CA LEU A 91 30.83 15.07 -24.96
C LEU A 91 29.39 14.62 -25.20
N THR A 92 29.21 13.35 -25.55
CA THR A 92 27.89 12.72 -25.62
C THR A 92 27.71 11.84 -24.41
N ILE A 93 26.69 12.08 -23.60
CA ILE A 93 26.33 11.22 -22.46
C ILE A 93 25.28 10.22 -22.94
N ILE A 94 25.48 8.95 -22.57
CA ILE A 94 24.58 7.86 -22.92
C ILE A 94 24.22 7.09 -21.65
N GLY A 95 22.93 6.94 -21.41
CA GLY A 95 22.38 6.03 -20.39
C GLY A 95 21.70 4.84 -21.07
N ASN A 96 22.21 3.64 -20.85
CA ASN A 96 21.60 2.39 -21.31
C ASN A 96 20.83 1.76 -20.16
N ALA A 97 19.52 1.97 -20.11
CA ALA A 97 18.67 1.37 -19.10
C ALA A 97 18.28 -0.05 -19.46
N ARG A 98 18.30 -0.96 -18.49
CA ARG A 98 17.89 -2.36 -18.61
C ARG A 98 16.91 -2.68 -17.49
N THR A 99 15.76 -3.21 -17.88
CA THR A 99 14.75 -3.75 -16.95
C THR A 99 15.14 -5.17 -16.51
N PRO A 100 14.63 -5.66 -15.37
CA PRO A 100 14.82 -7.06 -14.96
C PRO A 100 14.32 -8.07 -16.02
N GLN A 101 13.34 -7.67 -16.83
CA GLN A 101 12.75 -8.49 -17.88
C GLN A 101 13.51 -8.39 -19.23
N GLY A 102 14.66 -7.71 -19.28
CA GLY A 102 15.52 -7.63 -20.45
C GLY A 102 15.16 -6.56 -21.49
N LYS A 103 14.04 -5.82 -21.32
CA LYS A 103 13.74 -4.63 -22.13
C LYS A 103 14.78 -3.54 -21.85
N SER A 104 15.26 -2.89 -22.91
CA SER A 104 16.22 -1.79 -22.83
C SER A 104 15.63 -0.46 -23.27
N PHE A 105 16.16 0.62 -22.70
CA PHE A 105 15.87 2.00 -23.10
C PHE A 105 17.19 2.76 -23.25
N LEU A 106 17.27 3.60 -24.28
CA LEU A 106 18.44 4.44 -24.54
C LEU A 106 18.09 5.90 -24.25
N PHE A 107 18.92 6.54 -23.43
CA PHE A 107 18.93 7.98 -23.19
C PHE A 107 20.21 8.57 -23.77
N GLN A 108 20.11 9.71 -24.47
CA GLN A 108 21.28 10.35 -25.08
C GLN A 108 21.18 11.87 -25.03
N ASP A 109 22.24 12.51 -24.54
CA ASP A 109 22.46 13.96 -24.67
C ASP A 109 23.69 14.18 -25.55
N LYS A 110 23.47 14.72 -26.75
CA LYS A 110 24.52 15.00 -27.73
C LYS A 110 25.04 16.43 -27.50
N GLY A 111 26.31 16.55 -27.13
CA GLY A 111 26.95 17.84 -26.92
C GLY A 111 26.70 18.41 -25.53
N ALA A 112 26.74 17.58 -24.50
CA ALA A 112 26.79 18.04 -23.13
C ALA A 112 28.10 18.80 -22.90
N ASN A 113 28.01 20.00 -22.31
CA ASN A 113 29.13 20.89 -22.11
C ASN A 113 30.01 20.40 -20.95
N LEU A 114 31.32 20.27 -21.21
CA LEU A 114 32.32 19.94 -20.20
C LEU A 114 32.92 21.24 -19.65
N SER A 115 32.26 21.86 -18.67
CA SER A 115 32.63 23.17 -18.12
C SER A 115 32.35 23.27 -16.62
N GLY A 116 33.18 24.02 -15.88
CA GLY A 116 33.10 24.08 -14.42
C GLY A 116 33.40 22.73 -13.78
N ASP A 117 32.75 22.46 -12.64
CA ASP A 117 32.96 21.24 -11.83
C ASP A 117 31.98 20.11 -12.17
N TYR A 118 30.94 20.39 -12.97
CA TYR A 118 29.88 19.44 -13.26
C TYR A 118 29.42 19.48 -14.72
N VAL A 119 29.04 18.31 -15.23
CA VAL A 119 28.24 18.17 -16.44
C VAL A 119 26.81 17.83 -16.04
N THR A 120 25.83 18.60 -16.51
CA THR A 120 24.41 18.28 -16.35
C THR A 120 23.80 18.08 -17.72
N THR A 121 23.15 16.93 -17.94
CA THR A 121 22.51 16.66 -19.22
C THR A 121 21.28 17.56 -19.41
N LYS A 122 20.95 17.86 -20.67
CA LYS A 122 19.58 18.24 -21.01
C LYS A 122 18.61 17.10 -20.65
N PRO A 123 17.31 17.38 -20.49
CA PRO A 123 16.34 16.31 -20.31
C PRO A 123 16.33 15.34 -21.49
N MET A 124 16.66 14.08 -21.24
CA MET A 124 16.73 13.00 -22.23
C MET A 124 15.46 12.14 -22.14
N SER A 125 14.79 11.94 -23.26
CA SER A 125 13.70 10.95 -23.37
C SER A 125 14.26 9.60 -23.78
N ALA A 126 13.68 8.53 -23.25
CA ALA A 126 13.96 7.18 -23.72
C ALA A 126 13.60 7.04 -25.20
N ASN A 127 14.29 6.16 -25.91
CA ASN A 127 14.07 5.84 -27.32
C ASN A 127 12.74 5.11 -27.62
N GLY A 128 11.90 4.87 -26.63
CA GLY A 128 10.59 4.27 -26.80
C GLY A 128 9.75 4.28 -25.52
N PRO A 129 8.43 4.06 -25.62
CA PRO A 129 7.56 4.08 -24.47
C PRO A 129 7.67 2.81 -23.62
N LEU A 130 7.19 2.92 -22.39
CA LEU A 130 6.81 1.80 -21.53
C LEU A 130 5.74 0.95 -22.24
N ALA A 131 5.54 -0.29 -21.79
CA ALA A 131 4.50 -1.12 -22.39
C ALA A 131 3.13 -0.47 -22.14
N SER A 132 2.33 -0.31 -23.19
CA SER A 132 0.99 0.27 -23.07
C SER A 132 0.01 -0.73 -22.46
N LYS A 133 -0.94 -0.24 -21.66
CA LYS A 133 -2.00 -1.04 -21.00
C LYS A 133 -1.42 -2.23 -20.24
N ARG A 134 -0.33 -2.01 -19.51
CA ARG A 134 0.28 -3.05 -18.70
C ARG A 134 0.86 -2.47 -17.41
N THR A 135 0.55 -3.10 -16.28
CA THR A 135 1.26 -2.79 -15.02
C THR A 135 2.69 -3.31 -15.11
N GLN A 136 3.65 -2.53 -14.64
CA GLN A 136 5.05 -2.93 -14.60
C GLN A 136 5.68 -2.53 -13.27
N PHE A 137 6.62 -3.33 -12.80
CA PHE A 137 7.44 -3.01 -11.65
C PHE A 137 8.89 -3.37 -11.99
N PHE A 138 9.74 -2.34 -12.06
CA PHE A 138 11.17 -2.52 -12.29
C PHE A 138 11.91 -2.33 -10.97
N ASN A 139 12.41 -3.43 -10.42
CA ASN A 139 13.14 -3.43 -9.17
C ASN A 139 14.38 -4.35 -9.28
N PRO A 140 15.55 -3.82 -9.71
CA PRO A 140 15.80 -2.46 -10.18
C PRO A 140 15.71 -2.31 -11.71
N LEU A 141 15.36 -1.11 -12.18
CA LEU A 141 15.80 -0.60 -13.48
C LEU A 141 17.26 -0.15 -13.34
N THR A 142 18.19 -0.76 -14.08
CA THR A 142 19.62 -0.40 -14.02
C THR A 142 19.98 0.47 -15.22
N ILE A 143 20.61 1.63 -15.02
CA ILE A 143 21.12 2.47 -16.10
C ILE A 143 22.64 2.43 -16.07
N ASP A 144 23.24 1.89 -17.13
CA ASP A 144 24.68 1.93 -17.35
C ASP A 144 25.06 3.19 -18.11
N TRP A 145 25.99 3.95 -17.55
CA TRP A 145 26.39 5.25 -18.07
C TRP A 145 27.70 5.16 -18.84
N SER A 146 27.72 5.80 -20.00
CA SER A 146 28.93 5.94 -20.81
C SER A 146 29.00 7.30 -21.45
N ILE A 147 30.22 7.72 -21.77
CA ILE A 147 30.48 8.92 -22.57
C ILE A 147 31.10 8.55 -23.90
N LYS A 148 30.75 9.30 -24.94
CA LYS A 148 31.45 9.30 -26.22
C LYS A 148 32.08 10.66 -26.47
N TYR A 149 33.34 10.65 -26.85
CA TYR A 149 34.13 11.85 -27.14
C TYR A 149 35.15 11.55 -28.24
N LYS A 150 35.87 12.56 -28.71
CA LYS A 150 36.99 12.40 -29.64
C LYS A 150 38.29 12.79 -28.95
N LYS A 151 39.33 11.97 -29.12
CA LYS A 151 40.73 12.26 -28.74
C LYS A 151 41.55 12.10 -30.02
N ASP A 152 42.32 13.13 -30.39
CA ASP A 152 43.10 13.16 -31.64
C ASP A 152 42.27 12.84 -32.90
N GLY A 153 41.02 13.33 -32.93
CA GLY A 153 40.07 13.06 -34.01
C GLY A 153 39.43 11.66 -34.00
N LEU A 154 39.91 10.73 -33.18
CA LEU A 154 39.41 9.36 -33.08
C LEU A 154 38.28 9.22 -32.05
N PRO A 155 37.18 8.52 -32.37
CA PRO A 155 36.08 8.30 -31.44
C PRO A 155 36.49 7.36 -30.30
N LYS A 156 36.20 7.77 -29.06
CA LYS A 156 36.40 6.99 -27.84
C LYS A 156 35.07 6.82 -27.12
N THR A 157 34.92 5.70 -26.43
CA THR A 157 33.79 5.42 -25.53
C THR A 157 34.34 4.97 -24.20
N LYS A 158 33.84 5.55 -23.10
CA LYS A 158 34.28 5.21 -21.74
C LYS A 158 33.05 4.97 -20.87
N ASN A 159 33.05 3.88 -20.11
CA ASN A 159 32.03 3.60 -19.10
C ASN A 159 32.33 4.42 -17.84
N ILE A 160 31.29 5.01 -17.25
CA ILE A 160 31.42 5.95 -16.12
C ILE A 160 30.50 5.60 -14.96
N GLY A 161 30.17 4.31 -14.82
CA GLY A 161 29.39 3.75 -13.71
C GLY A 161 27.96 3.38 -14.09
N SER A 162 27.17 3.05 -13.07
CA SER A 162 25.76 2.68 -13.22
C SER A 162 24.93 3.22 -12.06
N SER A 163 23.61 3.24 -12.25
CA SER A 163 22.63 3.60 -11.22
C SER A 163 21.48 2.60 -11.23
N LYS A 164 20.83 2.40 -10.08
CA LYS A 164 19.71 1.48 -9.90
C LYS A 164 18.50 2.26 -9.40
N HIS A 165 17.34 1.97 -9.95
CA HIS A 165 16.11 2.71 -9.69
C HIS A 165 14.93 1.76 -9.47
N GLN A 166 13.99 2.14 -8.62
CA GLN A 166 12.72 1.43 -8.47
C GLN A 166 11.61 2.20 -9.19
N VAL A 167 11.00 1.56 -10.19
CA VAL A 167 9.99 2.19 -11.05
C VAL A 167 8.68 1.41 -11.00
N TYR A 168 7.60 2.10 -10.65
CA TYR A 168 6.23 1.60 -10.65
C TYR A 168 5.50 2.12 -11.89
N VAL A 169 4.78 1.26 -12.59
CA VAL A 169 4.03 1.62 -13.80
C VAL A 169 2.59 1.17 -13.65
N THR A 170 1.66 2.12 -13.57
CA THR A 170 0.22 1.86 -13.39
C THR A 170 -0.44 1.43 -14.69
N LEU A 171 -1.55 0.68 -14.60
CA LEU A 171 -2.28 0.23 -15.78
C LEU A 171 -2.85 1.41 -16.60
N ASN A 172 -3.60 2.28 -15.95
CA ASN A 172 -4.19 3.49 -16.51
C ASN A 172 -3.77 4.70 -15.65
N LYS A 173 -4.16 5.90 -16.08
CA LYS A 173 -4.05 7.10 -15.25
C LYS A 173 -4.81 6.88 -13.93
N PRO A 174 -4.22 7.16 -12.76
CA PRO A 174 -4.92 7.10 -11.50
C PRO A 174 -6.19 7.95 -11.47
N LEU A 175 -7.22 7.48 -10.76
CA LEU A 175 -8.49 8.22 -10.61
C LEU A 175 -8.30 9.51 -9.79
N GLU A 176 -9.07 10.55 -10.12
CA GLU A 176 -8.95 11.87 -9.49
C GLU A 176 -9.34 11.89 -8.00
N ASP A 177 -10.26 11.02 -7.60
CA ASP A 177 -10.65 10.84 -6.19
C ASP A 177 -9.46 10.44 -5.30
N PHE A 178 -8.39 9.89 -5.90
CA PHE A 178 -7.15 9.51 -5.24
C PHE A 178 -5.97 10.40 -5.67
N TYR A 179 -6.20 11.72 -5.68
CA TYR A 179 -5.25 12.75 -6.12
C TYR A 179 -3.89 12.75 -5.39
N LYS A 180 -3.79 12.21 -4.18
CA LYS A 180 -2.50 11.93 -3.51
C LYS A 180 -2.16 10.46 -3.63
N LEU A 181 -1.12 10.16 -4.41
CA LEU A 181 -0.60 8.81 -4.58
C LEU A 181 0.45 8.54 -3.51
N TYR A 182 0.04 7.86 -2.42
CA TYR A 182 1.00 7.35 -1.46
C TYR A 182 1.82 6.20 -2.06
N LEU A 183 3.09 6.11 -1.71
CA LEU A 183 4.01 5.11 -2.25
C LEU A 183 3.54 3.68 -1.97
N THR A 184 2.92 3.44 -0.81
CA THR A 184 2.27 2.14 -0.53
C THR A 184 1.18 1.79 -1.53
N LEU A 185 0.40 2.77 -2.00
CA LEU A 185 -0.66 2.51 -2.99
C LEU A 185 -0.08 2.08 -4.33
N LEU A 186 0.96 2.79 -4.79
CA LEU A 186 1.69 2.42 -6.01
C LEU A 186 2.32 1.04 -5.90
N HIS A 187 2.93 0.74 -4.74
CA HIS A 187 3.53 -0.56 -4.50
C HIS A 187 2.50 -1.67 -4.57
N LEU A 188 1.40 -1.59 -3.82
CA LEU A 188 0.36 -2.60 -3.81
C LEU A 188 -0.34 -2.72 -5.18
N ALA A 189 -0.47 -1.63 -5.93
CA ALA A 189 -1.13 -1.63 -7.23
C ALA A 189 -0.30 -2.30 -8.34
N THR A 190 1.03 -2.33 -8.21
CA THR A 190 1.91 -2.65 -9.35
C THR A 190 3.01 -3.67 -9.05
N SER A 191 3.29 -4.01 -7.78
CA SER A 191 4.36 -4.95 -7.42
C SER A 191 4.08 -6.37 -7.90
N ASN A 192 2.81 -6.81 -7.89
CA ASN A 192 2.35 -8.00 -8.62
C ASN A 192 2.09 -7.62 -10.10
N ALA A 193 3.18 -7.38 -10.82
CA ALA A 193 3.18 -6.76 -12.15
C ALA A 193 2.65 -7.67 -13.28
N GLY A 194 2.45 -7.08 -14.46
CA GLY A 194 2.18 -7.81 -15.71
C GLY A 194 0.71 -7.82 -16.14
N ALA A 195 -0.20 -7.34 -15.30
CA ALA A 195 -1.62 -7.21 -15.62
C ALA A 195 -1.80 -6.36 -16.87
N SER A 196 -2.55 -6.88 -17.85
CA SER A 196 -2.78 -6.25 -19.16
C SER A 196 -4.18 -5.64 -19.31
N ASP A 197 -5.00 -5.76 -18.28
CA ASP A 197 -6.33 -5.18 -18.18
C ASP A 197 -6.80 -5.03 -16.74
N GLU A 198 -7.96 -4.40 -16.56
CA GLU A 198 -8.54 -4.07 -15.27
C GLU A 198 -8.88 -5.32 -14.45
N THR A 199 -9.33 -6.41 -15.08
CA THR A 199 -9.64 -7.67 -14.40
C THR A 199 -8.38 -8.34 -13.86
N GLN A 200 -7.30 -8.40 -14.65
CA GLN A 200 -6.01 -8.93 -14.20
C GLN A 200 -5.39 -8.04 -13.12
N ALA A 201 -5.50 -6.71 -13.24
CA ALA A 201 -4.96 -5.79 -12.24
C ALA A 201 -5.71 -5.89 -10.91
N LEU A 202 -7.05 -6.01 -10.94
CA LEU A 202 -7.87 -6.32 -9.78
C LEU A 202 -7.45 -7.64 -9.13
N LYS A 203 -7.32 -8.71 -9.92
CA LYS A 203 -6.90 -10.02 -9.42
C LYS A 203 -5.52 -9.96 -8.75
N ASN A 204 -4.52 -9.42 -9.45
CA ASN A 204 -3.15 -9.30 -8.94
C ASN A 204 -3.08 -8.49 -7.64
N THR A 205 -3.90 -7.44 -7.54
CA THR A 205 -4.03 -6.64 -6.32
C THR A 205 -4.68 -7.45 -5.20
N TRP A 206 -5.79 -8.11 -5.48
CA TRP A 206 -6.57 -8.88 -4.51
C TRP A 206 -5.77 -10.04 -3.92
N GLU A 207 -4.96 -10.72 -4.72
CA GLU A 207 -4.05 -11.80 -4.27
C GLU A 207 -3.17 -11.35 -3.09
N LEU A 208 -2.81 -10.06 -2.99
CA LEU A 208 -2.06 -9.52 -1.84
C LEU A 208 -2.89 -9.49 -0.56
N PHE A 209 -4.18 -9.13 -0.66
CA PHE A 209 -5.09 -9.08 0.49
C PHE A 209 -5.51 -10.49 0.95
N GLU A 210 -5.63 -11.44 0.02
CA GLU A 210 -5.94 -12.85 0.35
C GLU A 210 -4.89 -13.50 1.24
N THR A 211 -3.63 -13.02 1.20
CA THR A 211 -2.56 -13.50 2.09
C THR A 211 -2.78 -13.19 3.57
N LYS A 212 -3.68 -12.24 3.87
CA LYS A 212 -3.93 -11.72 5.23
C LYS A 212 -2.67 -11.15 5.91
N SER A 213 -1.66 -10.79 5.12
CA SER A 213 -0.34 -10.37 5.59
C SER A 213 0.15 -9.13 4.85
N ILE A 214 -0.77 -8.23 4.51
CA ILE A 214 -0.46 -7.05 3.70
C ILE A 214 0.55 -6.13 4.40
N SER A 215 1.52 -5.63 3.64
CA SER A 215 2.51 -4.69 4.12
C SER A 215 2.53 -3.43 3.27
N ASN A 216 3.03 -2.35 3.85
CA ASN A 216 3.28 -1.11 3.14
C ASN A 216 4.53 -1.25 2.23
N TRP A 217 4.92 -0.19 1.52
CA TRP A 217 6.03 -0.28 0.56
C TRP A 217 7.40 -0.62 1.19
N ASP A 218 7.62 -0.33 2.47
CA ASP A 218 8.86 -0.66 3.21
C ASP A 218 8.74 -1.96 4.02
N SER A 219 7.81 -2.84 3.63
CA SER A 219 7.60 -4.17 4.22
C SER A 219 7.18 -4.15 5.70
N LYS A 220 6.56 -3.06 6.17
CA LYS A 220 5.94 -2.99 7.49
C LYS A 220 4.48 -3.47 7.42
N PRO A 221 4.06 -4.34 8.35
CA PRO A 221 2.70 -4.87 8.36
C PRO A 221 1.65 -3.80 8.65
N LEU A 222 0.52 -3.88 7.95
CA LEU A 222 -0.67 -3.07 8.21
C LEU A 222 -1.72 -3.92 8.96
N TYR A 223 -2.05 -3.53 10.19
CA TYR A 223 -2.87 -4.36 11.08
C TYR A 223 -4.36 -4.03 11.02
N TYR A 224 -5.19 -5.06 10.84
CA TYR A 224 -6.63 -4.99 11.10
C TYR A 224 -6.88 -5.11 12.59
N TYR A 225 -7.06 -3.97 13.26
CA TYR A 225 -6.95 -3.80 14.72
C TYR A 225 -5.61 -4.30 15.27
N LYS A 226 -4.71 -3.39 15.66
CA LYS A 226 -3.45 -3.78 16.30
C LYS A 226 -3.65 -4.04 17.78
N ARG A 227 -3.19 -5.19 18.29
CA ARG A 227 -3.24 -5.50 19.73
C ARG A 227 -2.50 -4.43 20.53
N GLY A 228 -3.11 -3.99 21.63
CA GLY A 228 -2.52 -3.00 22.55
C GLY A 228 -2.66 -1.54 22.10
N VAL A 229 -3.30 -1.29 20.96
CA VAL A 229 -3.60 0.07 20.48
C VAL A 229 -5.09 0.35 20.70
N LEU A 230 -5.38 1.29 21.60
CA LEU A 230 -6.73 1.58 22.10
C LEU A 230 -7.49 2.63 21.27
N GLY A 231 -6.94 3.06 20.14
CA GLY A 231 -7.45 4.17 19.34
C GLY A 231 -7.28 3.96 17.84
N SER A 232 -7.41 2.72 17.35
CA SER A 232 -7.37 2.42 15.91
C SER A 232 -8.21 3.45 15.15
N LEU A 233 -7.65 4.04 14.09
CA LEU A 233 -8.25 5.17 13.37
C LEU A 233 -9.75 4.95 13.11
N TYR A 234 -10.57 5.73 13.82
CA TYR A 234 -12.00 5.50 13.96
C TYR A 234 -12.80 5.91 12.72
N CYS A 235 -13.92 5.22 12.49
CA CYS A 235 -14.81 5.37 11.34
C CYS A 235 -15.63 6.68 11.28
N GLY A 236 -15.50 7.59 12.25
CA GLY A 236 -16.36 8.78 12.40
C GLY A 236 -15.69 10.14 12.14
N THR A 237 -14.44 10.20 11.70
CA THR A 237 -13.80 11.51 11.45
C THR A 237 -14.34 12.12 10.16
N LYS A 238 -14.78 13.39 10.18
CA LYS A 238 -15.17 14.19 8.98
C LYS A 238 -14.01 14.48 8.01
N GLU A 239 -12.94 13.72 8.11
CA GLU A 239 -11.75 13.87 7.31
C GLU A 239 -11.99 13.35 5.89
N ASN A 240 -11.32 13.98 4.91
CA ASN A 240 -11.26 13.46 3.56
C ASN A 240 -10.61 12.05 3.55
N GLN A 241 -11.14 11.13 2.75
CA GLN A 241 -10.68 9.73 2.66
C GLN A 241 -9.18 9.60 2.37
N ILE A 242 -8.61 10.51 1.58
CA ILE A 242 -7.19 10.50 1.24
C ILE A 242 -6.30 10.90 2.42
N GLU A 243 -6.68 11.92 3.19
CA GLU A 243 -5.89 12.30 4.37
C GLU A 243 -5.96 11.21 5.46
N PHE A 244 -7.14 10.60 5.63
CA PHE A 244 -7.31 9.44 6.51
C PHE A 244 -6.34 8.33 6.13
N LEU A 245 -6.23 8.03 4.82
CA LEU A 245 -5.35 7.00 4.32
C LEU A 245 -3.88 7.33 4.58
N GLY A 246 -3.48 8.60 4.40
CA GLY A 246 -2.15 9.07 4.77
C GLY A 246 -1.82 8.84 6.24
N ARG A 247 -2.75 9.15 7.16
CA ARG A 247 -2.58 8.89 8.60
C ARG A 247 -2.50 7.40 8.90
N PHE A 248 -3.36 6.58 8.28
CA PHE A 248 -3.33 5.13 8.45
C PHE A 248 -1.97 4.54 8.05
N LEU A 249 -1.49 4.88 6.86
CA LEU A 249 -0.20 4.40 6.34
C LEU A 249 1.00 4.89 7.17
N ALA A 250 0.91 6.08 7.76
CA ALA A 250 1.97 6.67 8.59
C ALA A 250 1.93 6.28 10.08
N SER A 251 0.79 5.82 10.60
CA SER A 251 0.64 5.61 12.05
C SER A 251 1.35 4.35 12.56
N GLY A 252 1.29 3.25 11.80
CA GLY A 252 1.65 1.92 12.31
C GLY A 252 0.75 1.41 13.46
N GLU A 253 -0.37 2.10 13.73
CA GLU A 253 -1.29 1.84 14.84
C GLU A 253 -2.37 0.80 14.51
N GLY A 254 -2.51 0.45 13.23
CA GLY A 254 -3.58 -0.39 12.72
C GLY A 254 -4.86 0.38 12.44
N GLY A 255 -5.79 -0.25 11.73
CA GLY A 255 -7.04 0.36 11.28
C GLY A 255 -8.23 -0.60 11.40
N GLN A 256 -9.43 -0.04 11.33
CA GLN A 256 -10.68 -0.79 11.28
C GLN A 256 -11.05 -1.11 9.82
N CYS A 257 -12.25 -1.64 9.58
CA CYS A 257 -12.63 -2.14 8.25
C CYS A 257 -12.70 -1.02 7.21
N ASN A 258 -13.09 0.18 7.63
CA ASN A 258 -13.07 1.39 6.82
C ASN A 258 -11.66 1.77 6.30
N ALA A 259 -10.59 1.40 7.00
CA ALA A 259 -9.22 1.72 6.61
C ALA A 259 -8.72 0.80 5.49
N PHE A 260 -8.99 -0.50 5.63
CA PHE A 260 -8.66 -1.49 4.59
C PHE A 260 -9.56 -1.35 3.37
N GLU A 261 -10.82 -0.96 3.55
CA GLU A 261 -11.73 -0.58 2.47
C GLU A 261 -11.16 0.59 1.64
N LYS A 262 -10.79 1.70 2.29
CA LYS A 262 -10.15 2.86 1.63
C LYS A 262 -8.83 2.49 0.98
N LEU A 263 -8.00 1.68 1.65
CA LEU A 263 -6.75 1.19 1.10
C LEU A 263 -7.01 0.44 -0.21
N PHE A 264 -7.89 -0.57 -0.21
CA PHE A 264 -8.15 -1.37 -1.39
C PHE A 264 -8.75 -0.54 -2.53
N ARG A 265 -9.72 0.34 -2.25
CA ARG A 265 -10.26 1.26 -3.28
C ARG A 265 -9.18 2.17 -3.87
N ALA A 266 -8.31 2.73 -3.04
CA ALA A 266 -7.25 3.62 -3.50
C ALA A 266 -6.19 2.88 -4.32
N VAL A 267 -5.89 1.62 -3.97
CA VAL A 267 -5.00 0.76 -4.76
C VAL A 267 -5.60 0.43 -6.12
N LEU A 268 -6.91 0.10 -6.19
CA LEU A 268 -7.62 -0.07 -7.46
C LEU A 268 -7.65 1.23 -8.27
N GLY A 269 -7.96 2.35 -7.63
CA GLY A 269 -7.96 3.67 -8.23
C GLY A 269 -6.60 4.12 -8.75
N THR A 270 -5.50 3.63 -8.17
CA THR A 270 -4.13 3.84 -8.67
C THR A 270 -3.91 3.21 -10.04
N ASN A 271 -4.57 2.08 -10.33
CA ASN A 271 -4.62 1.47 -11.66
C ASN A 271 -5.73 2.03 -12.56
N GLY A 272 -6.46 3.05 -12.11
CA GLY A 272 -7.59 3.64 -12.81
C GLY A 272 -8.84 2.76 -12.84
N ILE A 273 -9.02 1.88 -11.84
CA ILE A 273 -10.17 0.97 -11.73
C ILE A 273 -11.21 1.57 -10.79
N GLU A 274 -12.42 1.79 -11.30
CA GLU A 274 -13.52 2.35 -10.52
C GLU A 274 -14.08 1.36 -9.49
N SER A 275 -14.30 1.87 -8.28
CA SER A 275 -14.89 1.12 -7.17
C SER A 275 -15.60 2.05 -6.17
N GLN A 276 -16.55 1.49 -5.44
CA GLN A 276 -17.31 2.19 -4.41
C GLN A 276 -17.24 1.49 -3.06
N THR A 277 -17.42 2.27 -2.02
CA THR A 277 -17.68 1.77 -0.66
C THR A 277 -19.04 1.07 -0.65
N VAL A 278 -19.13 0.02 0.16
CA VAL A 278 -20.38 -0.64 0.51
C VAL A 278 -20.42 -0.81 2.02
N GLU A 279 -21.50 -0.36 2.62
CA GLU A 279 -21.79 -0.56 4.03
C GLU A 279 -22.60 -1.84 4.21
N ALA A 280 -22.04 -2.79 4.95
CA ALA A 280 -22.74 -3.98 5.42
C ALA A 280 -23.22 -3.72 6.86
N TYR A 281 -24.53 -3.60 7.03
CA TYR A 281 -25.17 -3.36 8.31
C TYR A 281 -26.42 -4.21 8.44
N THR A 282 -27.10 -4.12 9.58
CA THR A 282 -28.35 -4.87 9.77
C THR A 282 -29.54 -3.98 9.43
N GLY A 283 -30.57 -4.54 8.79
CA GLY A 283 -31.78 -3.77 8.40
C GLY A 283 -32.65 -3.27 9.55
N ASN A 284 -32.23 -3.43 10.81
CA ASN A 284 -32.96 -3.11 12.03
C ASN A 284 -32.04 -2.34 13.00
N GLU A 285 -32.51 -2.01 14.21
CA GLU A 285 -31.64 -1.49 15.29
C GLU A 285 -30.60 -2.53 15.81
N ASP A 286 -30.33 -3.60 15.03
CA ASP A 286 -29.39 -4.66 15.36
C ASP A 286 -27.96 -4.25 15.04
N TYR A 287 -27.03 -4.84 15.77
CA TYR A 287 -25.61 -4.80 15.45
C TYR A 287 -25.09 -6.22 15.20
N ILE A 288 -23.97 -6.31 14.50
CA ILE A 288 -23.39 -7.57 14.01
C ILE A 288 -22.51 -8.19 15.09
N LEU A 289 -22.77 -9.46 15.40
CA LEU A 289 -21.86 -10.31 16.14
C LEU A 289 -20.98 -11.09 15.15
N VAL A 290 -19.69 -10.73 15.05
CA VAL A 290 -18.74 -11.32 14.09
C VAL A 290 -18.57 -12.82 14.37
N LYS A 291 -18.40 -13.66 13.36
CA LYS A 291 -18.46 -15.13 13.46
C LYS A 291 -17.48 -15.74 14.48
N ASN A 292 -17.83 -16.93 14.97
CA ASN A 292 -17.10 -17.78 15.92
C ASN A 292 -17.25 -17.38 17.40
N TRP A 293 -18.49 -17.56 17.87
CA TRP A 293 -18.85 -17.44 19.28
C TRP A 293 -19.45 -18.72 19.81
N GLN A 294 -19.01 -19.12 20.99
CA GLN A 294 -19.66 -20.12 21.80
C GLN A 294 -20.64 -19.45 22.77
N PHE A 295 -21.91 -19.82 22.67
CA PHE A 295 -22.97 -19.32 23.56
C PHE A 295 -23.11 -20.27 24.76
N ALA A 296 -22.79 -19.79 25.96
CA ALA A 296 -22.81 -20.59 27.18
C ALA A 296 -24.24 -20.76 27.72
N GLY A 297 -24.59 -22.01 28.07
CA GLY A 297 -25.85 -22.38 28.69
C GLY A 297 -27.09 -22.19 27.81
N LYS A 298 -28.26 -22.54 28.36
CA LYS A 298 -29.56 -22.20 27.76
C LYS A 298 -29.81 -20.72 28.05
N GLY A 299 -29.92 -19.89 27.01
CA GLY A 299 -30.17 -18.46 27.16
C GLY A 299 -31.36 -18.21 28.09
N SER A 300 -31.13 -17.45 29.16
CA SER A 300 -32.01 -17.40 30.34
C SER A 300 -32.60 -16.02 30.60
N LEU A 301 -32.20 -15.01 29.84
CA LEU A 301 -32.69 -13.65 30.03
C LEU A 301 -34.11 -13.49 29.47
N THR A 302 -35.02 -12.99 30.32
CA THR A 302 -36.43 -12.73 29.98
C THR A 302 -36.64 -11.25 29.59
N GLY A 303 -37.76 -10.96 28.93
CA GLY A 303 -38.17 -9.60 28.58
C GLY A 303 -37.44 -8.97 27.39
N THR A 304 -36.62 -9.72 26.64
CA THR A 304 -35.82 -9.21 25.52
C THR A 304 -35.93 -10.07 24.25
N GLY A 305 -37.05 -10.76 24.09
CA GLY A 305 -37.31 -11.60 22.92
C GLY A 305 -36.22 -12.65 22.69
N ASP A 306 -35.62 -12.62 21.50
CA ASP A 306 -34.59 -13.58 21.08
C ASP A 306 -33.19 -13.31 21.67
N TYR A 307 -32.96 -12.15 22.30
CA TYR A 307 -31.67 -11.76 22.88
C TYR A 307 -31.51 -12.31 24.28
N LYS A 308 -31.15 -13.59 24.35
CA LYS A 308 -31.16 -14.38 25.60
C LYS A 308 -29.81 -14.49 26.31
N TRP A 309 -28.72 -13.96 25.74
CA TRP A 309 -27.38 -14.04 26.30
C TRP A 309 -26.80 -12.66 26.62
N ARG A 310 -26.21 -12.51 27.81
CA ARG A 310 -25.51 -11.28 28.21
C ARG A 310 -24.18 -11.17 27.48
N LEU A 311 -23.94 -10.03 26.84
CA LEU A 311 -22.69 -9.66 26.18
C LEU A 311 -22.04 -8.51 26.94
N ILE A 312 -20.74 -8.63 27.23
CA ILE A 312 -19.96 -7.60 27.94
C ILE A 312 -18.81 -7.18 27.01
N LEU A 313 -18.89 -5.98 26.45
CA LEU A 313 -17.90 -5.45 25.51
C LEU A 313 -16.85 -4.55 26.18
N ASN A 314 -17.24 -3.86 27.26
CA ASN A 314 -16.32 -3.08 28.08
C ASN A 314 -15.86 -3.96 29.24
N TYR A 315 -14.56 -4.23 29.34
CA TYR A 315 -14.02 -4.93 30.52
C TYR A 315 -14.24 -4.04 31.75
N GLU A 316 -14.58 -4.61 32.92
CA GLU A 316 -14.68 -3.90 34.22
C GLU A 316 -13.27 -3.48 34.74
N GLY A 317 -12.49 -2.85 33.89
CA GLY A 317 -11.20 -2.27 34.19
C GLY A 317 -11.06 -1.01 33.34
N THR A 318 -11.14 0.14 33.99
CA THR A 318 -10.91 1.43 33.36
C THR A 318 -9.46 1.48 32.89
N VAL A 319 -9.24 1.54 31.59
CA VAL A 319 -7.94 1.96 31.04
C VAL A 319 -8.22 3.23 30.25
N THR A 320 -8.05 4.37 30.91
CA THR A 320 -7.94 5.66 30.24
C THR A 320 -6.70 5.64 29.37
N ASN A 321 -6.86 5.86 28.07
CA ASN A 321 -5.74 6.30 27.24
C ASN A 321 -5.35 7.75 27.60
N ASP A 322 -4.23 8.24 27.09
CA ASP A 322 -3.72 9.60 27.34
C ASP A 322 -4.70 10.73 26.94
N SER A 323 -5.78 10.39 26.22
CA SER A 323 -6.85 11.30 25.78
C SER A 323 -8.11 11.25 26.67
N GLY A 324 -8.12 10.44 27.73
CA GLY A 324 -9.26 10.30 28.64
C GLY A 324 -10.46 9.54 28.07
N ASN A 325 -10.31 8.88 26.92
CA ASN A 325 -11.38 8.08 26.32
C ASN A 325 -11.34 6.64 26.87
N GLU A 326 -12.37 6.30 27.64
CA GLU A 326 -12.80 4.92 27.86
C GLU A 326 -13.58 4.52 26.61
N ASP A 327 -13.19 3.50 25.86
CA ASP A 327 -14.10 2.62 25.11
C ASP A 327 -13.33 1.75 24.10
N ILE A 328 -13.01 0.52 24.52
CA ILE A 328 -12.67 -0.57 23.60
C ILE A 328 -13.99 -1.28 23.27
N PHE A 329 -14.79 -0.72 22.36
CA PHE A 329 -15.99 -1.44 21.94
C PHE A 329 -15.64 -2.51 20.92
N GLY A 330 -15.81 -3.77 21.31
CA GLY A 330 -16.00 -4.84 20.33
C GLY A 330 -14.76 -5.31 19.60
N THR A 331 -13.57 -5.13 20.18
CA THR A 331 -12.32 -5.70 19.66
C THR A 331 -11.76 -6.76 20.61
N TYR A 332 -10.48 -7.11 20.49
CA TYR A 332 -9.80 -8.05 21.37
C TYR A 332 -10.11 -7.83 22.86
N PRO A 333 -10.22 -8.91 23.65
CA PRO A 333 -10.40 -8.78 25.08
C PRO A 333 -9.07 -8.31 25.67
N LEU A 334 -9.12 -7.46 26.70
CA LEU A 334 -7.92 -7.10 27.46
C LEU A 334 -7.33 -8.31 28.21
N LYS A 335 -8.16 -9.32 28.52
CA LYS A 335 -7.76 -10.57 29.16
C LYS A 335 -7.72 -11.73 28.18
N ASP A 336 -6.79 -12.65 28.39
CA ASP A 336 -6.57 -13.81 27.53
C ASP A 336 -7.62 -14.93 27.70
N ASP A 337 -8.72 -14.71 28.45
CA ASP A 337 -9.79 -15.72 28.65
C ASP A 337 -10.83 -15.74 27.53
N HIS A 338 -10.88 -14.71 26.69
CA HIS A 338 -11.82 -14.55 25.57
C HIS A 338 -13.30 -14.58 25.97
N VAL A 339 -13.64 -14.29 27.22
CA VAL A 339 -15.02 -14.33 27.74
C VAL A 339 -15.65 -12.94 27.77
N TYR A 340 -16.82 -12.81 27.14
CA TYR A 340 -17.62 -11.58 27.02
C TYR A 340 -18.98 -11.76 27.70
N GLY A 341 -18.96 -12.13 28.98
CA GLY A 341 -20.17 -12.49 29.74
C GLY A 341 -20.58 -13.95 29.53
N LYS A 342 -21.65 -14.20 28.76
CA LYS A 342 -22.13 -15.56 28.45
C LYS A 342 -21.71 -16.03 27.05
N LEU A 343 -20.81 -15.30 26.42
CA LEU A 343 -20.27 -15.63 25.12
C LEU A 343 -18.75 -15.75 25.24
N THR A 344 -18.20 -16.80 24.65
CA THR A 344 -16.76 -16.99 24.51
C THR A 344 -16.41 -16.84 23.04
N SER A 345 -15.48 -15.93 22.72
CA SER A 345 -14.98 -15.81 21.34
C SER A 345 -14.00 -16.94 21.09
N THR A 346 -14.21 -17.70 20.01
CA THR A 346 -13.31 -18.74 19.55
C THR A 346 -12.57 -18.29 18.31
N GLU A 347 -11.56 -19.05 17.90
CA GLU A 347 -10.81 -18.78 16.68
C GLU A 347 -11.73 -18.67 15.46
N GLY A 348 -11.48 -17.67 14.62
CA GLY A 348 -12.30 -17.37 13.47
C GLY A 348 -11.55 -16.74 12.31
N ILE A 349 -12.26 -15.94 11.50
CA ILE A 349 -11.67 -15.33 10.31
C ILE A 349 -10.64 -14.29 10.75
N ALA A 350 -9.37 -14.60 10.54
CA ALA A 350 -8.29 -13.64 10.78
C ALA A 350 -8.40 -12.47 9.81
N GLY A 351 -8.16 -11.27 10.34
CA GLY A 351 -7.95 -10.07 9.54
C GLY A 351 -6.48 -9.88 9.15
N GLN A 352 -6.22 -8.82 8.39
CA GLN A 352 -4.86 -8.46 7.97
C GLN A 352 -3.89 -8.36 9.17
N ASN A 353 -2.79 -9.10 9.08
CA ASN A 353 -1.73 -9.23 10.09
C ASN A 353 -2.24 -9.56 11.51
N SER A 354 -3.39 -10.23 11.59
CA SER A 354 -4.06 -10.60 12.84
C SER A 354 -4.28 -12.12 12.92
N LEU A 355 -3.25 -12.87 12.52
CA LEU A 355 -3.27 -14.34 12.41
C LEU A 355 -3.10 -15.03 13.77
N PRO A 356 -3.72 -16.21 14.00
CA PRO A 356 -3.50 -17.03 15.19
C PRO A 356 -2.00 -17.20 15.55
N PRO A 357 -1.62 -17.20 16.83
CA PRO A 357 -2.47 -17.11 18.02
C PRO A 357 -3.01 -15.69 18.31
N LEU A 358 -2.86 -14.73 17.38
CA LEU A 358 -3.42 -13.37 17.51
C LEU A 358 -4.95 -13.40 17.34
N PHE A 359 -5.67 -13.86 18.36
CA PHE A 359 -7.08 -13.54 18.70
C PHE A 359 -8.09 -13.35 17.53
N ALA A 360 -8.00 -14.15 16.47
CA ALA A 360 -8.91 -14.06 15.33
C ALA A 360 -10.35 -14.44 15.72
N PRO A 361 -11.40 -13.70 15.28
CA PRO A 361 -11.33 -12.44 14.54
C PRO A 361 -10.99 -11.26 15.47
N ALA A 362 -10.22 -10.29 15.00
CA ALA A 362 -9.83 -9.14 15.83
C ALA A 362 -11.02 -8.29 16.29
N GLU A 363 -11.92 -8.06 15.35
CA GLU A 363 -13.23 -7.48 15.57
C GLU A 363 -14.20 -8.55 16.05
N LYS A 364 -14.86 -8.27 17.17
CA LYS A 364 -15.78 -9.15 17.88
C LYS A 364 -17.22 -8.77 17.60
N VAL A 365 -17.47 -7.47 17.47
CA VAL A 365 -18.73 -6.90 17.04
C VAL A 365 -18.49 -5.69 16.15
N CYS A 366 -19.44 -5.39 15.27
CA CYS A 366 -19.46 -4.15 14.51
C CYS A 366 -20.90 -3.66 14.33
N GLY A 367 -21.08 -2.36 14.14
CA GLY A 367 -22.38 -1.80 13.77
C GLY A 367 -22.55 -1.75 12.26
N VAL A 368 -21.52 -1.26 11.59
CA VAL A 368 -21.37 -1.23 10.14
C VAL A 368 -20.01 -1.84 9.81
N HIS A 369 -19.96 -2.67 8.78
CA HIS A 369 -18.73 -3.21 8.22
C HIS A 369 -18.53 -2.73 6.78
N TYR A 370 -17.33 -2.28 6.44
CA TYR A 370 -17.07 -1.65 5.15
C TYR A 370 -16.45 -2.65 4.16
N LEU A 371 -17.09 -2.77 3.01
CA LEU A 371 -16.68 -3.60 1.86
C LEU A 371 -16.41 -2.70 0.64
N VAL A 372 -15.81 -3.30 -0.39
CA VAL A 372 -15.57 -2.64 -1.68
C VAL A 372 -16.37 -3.33 -2.76
N LYS A 373 -17.17 -2.56 -3.52
CA LYS A 373 -17.76 -3.03 -4.78
C LYS A 373 -16.98 -2.50 -5.97
N VAL A 374 -16.52 -3.38 -6.85
CA VAL A 374 -15.93 -2.99 -8.14
C VAL A 374 -17.05 -2.57 -9.10
N THR A 375 -16.93 -1.37 -9.66
CA THR A 375 -17.93 -0.77 -10.56
C THR A 375 -17.39 -0.46 -11.95
N ASP A 376 -16.11 -0.74 -12.19
CA ASP A 376 -15.43 -0.48 -13.45
C ASP A 376 -16.08 -1.21 -14.63
N LYS A 377 -16.66 -0.43 -15.56
CA LYS A 377 -17.41 -1.00 -16.70
C LYS A 377 -16.57 -1.92 -17.58
N LYS A 378 -15.26 -1.69 -17.72
CA LYS A 378 -14.42 -2.55 -18.55
C LYS A 378 -14.18 -3.90 -17.87
N ALA A 379 -13.90 -3.89 -16.56
CA ALA A 379 -13.77 -5.11 -15.78
C ALA A 379 -15.09 -5.92 -15.77
N LEU A 380 -16.22 -5.24 -15.58
CA LEU A 380 -17.55 -5.86 -15.61
C LEU A 380 -17.86 -6.49 -16.98
N ASN A 381 -17.63 -5.76 -18.08
CA ASN A 381 -17.86 -6.25 -19.44
C ASN A 381 -16.97 -7.44 -19.82
N LYS A 382 -15.86 -7.66 -19.10
CA LYS A 382 -14.98 -8.82 -19.27
C LYS A 382 -15.41 -10.05 -18.45
N GLY A 383 -16.57 -10.01 -17.81
CA GLY A 383 -17.17 -11.15 -17.13
C GLY A 383 -16.70 -11.32 -15.68
N LEU A 384 -16.33 -10.23 -15.00
CA LEU A 384 -16.12 -10.25 -13.56
C LEU A 384 -17.40 -10.77 -12.86
N LYS A 385 -17.27 -11.79 -12.01
CA LYS A 385 -18.40 -12.43 -11.28
C LYS A 385 -18.44 -12.10 -9.79
N THR A 386 -17.31 -11.65 -9.25
CA THR A 386 -17.13 -11.28 -7.86
C THR A 386 -17.06 -9.77 -7.77
N PHE A 387 -18.07 -9.16 -7.16
CA PHE A 387 -18.16 -7.71 -7.12
C PHE A 387 -17.78 -7.15 -5.77
N TYR A 388 -17.99 -7.90 -4.67
CA TYR A 388 -17.83 -7.42 -3.31
C TYR A 388 -16.59 -8.06 -2.66
N TYR A 389 -15.72 -7.20 -2.14
CA TYR A 389 -14.44 -7.57 -1.56
C TYR A 389 -14.35 -7.04 -0.13
N ASP A 390 -13.93 -7.92 0.78
CA ASP A 390 -13.60 -7.61 2.17
C ASP A 390 -12.08 -7.59 2.35
N PRO A 391 -11.42 -6.45 2.12
CA PRO A 391 -9.97 -6.35 2.24
C PRO A 391 -9.50 -6.52 3.70
N SER A 392 -10.39 -6.39 4.68
CA SER A 392 -10.04 -6.53 6.10
C SER A 392 -9.77 -7.98 6.46
N TYR A 393 -10.59 -8.89 5.92
CA TYR A 393 -10.47 -10.33 6.12
C TYR A 393 -9.80 -11.09 4.97
N GLY A 394 -9.59 -10.44 3.82
CA GLY A 394 -9.11 -11.08 2.60
C GLY A 394 -10.11 -12.09 2.05
N VAL A 395 -11.41 -11.77 2.11
CA VAL A 395 -12.53 -12.62 1.65
C VAL A 395 -13.37 -11.86 0.63
N SER A 396 -13.97 -12.54 -0.32
CA SER A 396 -14.84 -11.94 -1.32
C SER A 396 -16.20 -12.64 -1.36
N TYR A 397 -17.23 -11.91 -1.77
CA TYR A 397 -18.60 -12.40 -1.84
C TYR A 397 -19.12 -12.33 -3.27
N GLU A 398 -19.42 -13.50 -3.83
CA GLU A 398 -19.98 -13.63 -5.18
C GLU A 398 -21.47 -13.26 -5.20
N GLY A 399 -21.94 -12.90 -6.39
CA GLY A 399 -23.33 -12.55 -6.65
C GLY A 399 -23.61 -11.06 -6.58
N GLU A 400 -24.76 -10.66 -7.10
CA GLU A 400 -25.25 -9.29 -6.97
C GLU A 400 -26.08 -9.15 -5.70
N LYS A 401 -25.88 -8.02 -5.03
CA LYS A 401 -26.62 -7.53 -3.84
C LYS A 401 -27.11 -8.63 -2.90
N GLU A 402 -28.36 -9.08 -3.01
CA GLU A 402 -28.99 -10.00 -2.06
C GLU A 402 -28.26 -11.35 -1.96
N GLU A 403 -27.62 -11.80 -3.05
CA GLU A 403 -26.80 -13.01 -3.01
C GLU A 403 -25.51 -12.80 -2.21
N ALA A 404 -24.83 -11.67 -2.42
CA ALA A 404 -23.63 -11.31 -1.69
C ALA A 404 -23.92 -11.02 -0.21
N GLU A 405 -25.07 -10.40 0.12
CA GLU A 405 -25.55 -10.20 1.50
C GLU A 405 -25.72 -11.56 2.22
N ARG A 406 -26.33 -12.55 1.55
CA ARG A 406 -26.46 -13.92 2.09
C ARG A 406 -25.11 -14.59 2.30
N HIS A 407 -24.17 -14.42 1.39
CA HIS A 407 -22.81 -14.96 1.52
C HIS A 407 -22.07 -14.31 2.69
N PHE A 408 -22.10 -12.98 2.80
CA PHE A 408 -21.54 -12.26 3.94
C PHE A 408 -22.15 -12.71 5.27
N GLU A 409 -23.47 -12.78 5.36
CA GLU A 409 -24.15 -13.20 6.60
C GLU A 409 -23.88 -14.65 6.97
N LYS A 410 -23.67 -15.52 5.98
CA LYS A 410 -23.26 -16.92 6.21
C LYS A 410 -21.83 -16.99 6.74
N ASP A 411 -20.93 -16.19 6.19
CA ASP A 411 -19.49 -16.36 6.37
C ASP A 411 -18.90 -15.49 7.49
N ALA A 412 -19.45 -14.31 7.75
CA ALA A 412 -18.93 -13.34 8.70
C ALA A 412 -19.80 -13.14 9.97
N VAL A 413 -21.04 -13.64 10.01
CA VAL A 413 -21.99 -13.33 11.10
C VAL A 413 -22.34 -14.56 11.94
N ALA A 414 -22.10 -14.52 13.26
CA ALA A 414 -22.56 -15.53 14.22
C ALA A 414 -24.00 -15.27 14.70
N GLY A 415 -24.42 -14.02 14.70
CA GLY A 415 -25.71 -13.58 15.20
C GLY A 415 -25.73 -12.07 15.35
N TYR A 416 -26.56 -11.60 16.28
CA TYR A 416 -26.85 -10.18 16.43
C TYR A 416 -26.81 -9.77 17.89
N TYR A 417 -26.48 -8.51 18.15
CA TYR A 417 -26.56 -7.95 19.49
C TYR A 417 -27.23 -6.58 19.49
N LYS A 418 -27.80 -6.23 20.64
CA LYS A 418 -28.50 -4.96 20.86
C LYS A 418 -28.21 -4.45 22.26
N GLN A 419 -28.31 -3.14 22.41
CA GLN A 419 -28.29 -2.48 23.71
C GLN A 419 -29.70 -2.49 24.31
N PHE A 420 -29.78 -2.74 25.61
CA PHE A 420 -31.06 -2.76 26.33
C PHE A 420 -30.99 -1.87 27.57
N LEU A 421 -32.12 -1.26 27.92
CA LEU A 421 -32.29 -0.55 29.18
C LEU A 421 -32.30 -1.56 30.34
N ASN A 422 -31.74 -1.17 31.49
CA ASN A 422 -31.73 -2.05 32.65
C ASN A 422 -33.14 -2.22 33.21
N ASN A 423 -33.65 -3.47 33.18
CA ASN A 423 -34.92 -3.82 33.82
C ASN A 423 -34.79 -3.90 35.37
N GLU A 424 -33.59 -3.73 35.92
CA GLU A 424 -33.36 -3.56 37.36
C GLU A 424 -33.66 -2.11 37.79
N LYS A 425 -34.96 -1.77 37.79
CA LYS A 425 -35.61 -0.68 38.56
C LYS A 425 -34.72 0.47 39.07
N LYS A 426 -34.24 1.38 38.21
CA LYS A 426 -34.01 2.79 38.60
C LYS A 426 -34.35 3.73 37.43
N LYS A 427 -35.43 4.51 37.58
CA LYS A 427 -35.74 5.65 36.70
C LYS A 427 -34.54 6.60 36.76
N ASN A 428 -33.98 6.96 35.60
CA ASN A 428 -32.91 7.97 35.39
C ASN A 428 -31.48 7.46 35.09
N GLN A 429 -31.27 6.22 34.62
CA GLN A 429 -29.97 5.81 34.06
C GLN A 429 -30.01 5.50 32.56
N LYS A 430 -28.94 5.89 31.84
CA LYS A 430 -28.70 5.51 30.44
C LYS A 430 -28.63 3.97 30.32
N PRO A 431 -29.04 3.38 29.18
CA PRO A 431 -28.98 1.93 28.96
C PRO A 431 -27.54 1.41 29.05
N ASN A 432 -27.26 0.37 29.85
CA ASN A 432 -25.88 -0.01 30.17
C ASN A 432 -25.55 -1.52 29.98
N TYR A 433 -26.31 -2.31 29.22
CA TYR A 433 -25.85 -3.67 28.86
C TYR A 433 -26.23 -4.11 27.45
N PHE A 434 -25.37 -4.95 26.87
CA PHE A 434 -25.59 -5.61 25.60
C PHE A 434 -26.18 -7.01 25.82
N ARG A 435 -27.10 -7.41 24.95
CA ARG A 435 -27.57 -8.80 24.84
C ARG A 435 -27.40 -9.27 23.41
N ALA A 436 -27.10 -10.56 23.26
CA ALA A 436 -26.88 -11.21 21.98
C ALA A 436 -27.93 -12.30 21.71
N ARG A 437 -28.14 -12.59 20.43
CA ARG A 437 -28.93 -13.71 19.90
C ARG A 437 -28.15 -14.44 18.82
N LYS A 438 -28.49 -15.72 18.62
CA LYS A 438 -28.04 -16.47 17.44
C LYS A 438 -28.83 -16.04 16.21
N LYS A 439 -28.23 -16.18 15.02
CA LYS A 439 -28.96 -16.14 13.75
C LYS A 439 -29.97 -17.29 13.69
N LYS A 440 -31.17 -17.03 13.19
CA LYS A 440 -32.17 -18.08 12.92
C LYS A 440 -31.84 -18.81 11.61
N PRO A 441 -32.17 -20.11 11.47
CA PRO A 441 -32.00 -20.81 10.19
C PRO A 441 -32.75 -20.08 9.06
N GLY A 442 -32.04 -19.78 7.97
CA GLY A 442 -32.60 -19.10 6.80
C GLY A 442 -32.85 -17.59 6.97
N GLU A 443 -32.51 -17.00 8.11
CA GLU A 443 -32.57 -15.54 8.31
C GLU A 443 -31.55 -14.84 7.41
N VAL A 444 -32.01 -13.75 6.79
CA VAL A 444 -31.19 -12.75 6.12
C VAL A 444 -31.57 -11.40 6.71
N ASN A 445 -30.64 -10.80 7.45
CA ASN A 445 -30.84 -9.52 8.13
C ASN A 445 -29.67 -8.55 7.86
N ILE A 446 -28.68 -8.96 7.06
CA ILE A 446 -27.66 -8.05 6.51
C ILE A 446 -28.20 -7.34 5.26
N GLN A 447 -27.87 -6.06 5.14
CA GLN A 447 -28.13 -5.22 3.99
C GLN A 447 -26.85 -4.55 3.52
N PHE A 448 -26.69 -4.42 2.20
CA PHE A 448 -25.64 -3.66 1.56
C PHE A 448 -26.20 -2.34 1.03
N ASP A 449 -25.63 -1.23 1.47
CA ASP A 449 -25.91 0.11 0.95
C ASP A 449 -24.62 0.84 0.54
N LYS A 450 -24.77 1.97 -0.12
CA LYS A 450 -23.66 2.78 -0.66
C LYS A 450 -23.09 3.75 0.37
#